data_AF-A0A3S3AYG5-F1
#
_entry.id   AF-A0A3S3AYG5-F1
#
_cell.length_a   1.000
_cell.length_b   1.000
_cell.length_c   1.000
_cell.angle_alpha   90.00
_cell.angle_beta   90.00
_cell.angle_gamma   90.00
#
_symmetry.space_group_name_H-M   'P 1'
#
loop_
_entity.id
_entity.type
_entity.pdbx_description
1 polymer ?
#
loop_
_entity_poly.entity_id
_entity_poly.type
_entity_poly.pdbx_seq_one_letter_code
_entity_poly.pdbx_strand_id
1 'polypeptide(L)'
;MSTPGWPLTYTVDDGGAPHAVRARFAVRGPLGNAYPAGIADLELDIDGLRDAQVLRGLGARILRENPACRRIVLPVPVGDLDAIGFAEDAGFRYVVDVDVPGERGAITELSLLVLEPGWVADAPTAVDDLPL
;
A
#
# COMPACT_ATOMS: atom_id res chain seq x y z
N MET A 1 19.65 5.05 7.22
CA MET A 1 19.34 6.48 7.30
C MET A 1 17.92 6.65 6.81
N SER A 2 17.00 7.15 7.63
CA SER A 2 15.61 7.41 7.25
C SER A 2 15.52 8.65 6.36
N THR A 3 14.98 8.51 5.15
CA THR A 3 14.69 9.64 4.26
C THR A 3 13.50 10.43 4.82
N PRO A 4 13.50 11.78 4.77
CA PRO A 4 12.37 12.57 5.21
C PRO A 4 11.05 12.07 4.59
N GLY A 5 10.03 11.86 5.42
CA GLY A 5 8.72 11.35 4.99
C GLY A 5 8.56 9.83 4.96
N TRP A 6 9.65 9.05 5.07
CA TRP A 6 9.63 7.58 5.02
C TRP A 6 10.37 6.99 6.23
N PRO A 7 9.70 6.86 7.39
CA PRO A 7 10.34 6.47 8.65
C PRO A 7 10.70 4.98 8.72
N LEU A 8 10.11 4.13 7.88
CA LEU A 8 10.33 2.69 7.87
C LEU A 8 11.05 2.27 6.58
N THR A 9 11.88 1.24 6.68
CA THR A 9 12.56 0.64 5.54
C THR A 9 12.65 -0.87 5.74
N TYR A 10 12.26 -1.60 4.72
CA TYR A 10 12.34 -3.04 4.63
C TYR A 10 13.38 -3.40 3.57
N THR A 11 14.18 -4.42 3.85
CA THR A 11 15.09 -4.99 2.86
C THR A 11 14.55 -6.35 2.43
N VAL A 12 14.47 -6.55 1.12
CA VAL A 12 14.07 -7.81 0.47
C VAL A 12 15.17 -8.22 -0.51
N ASP A 13 15.19 -9.50 -0.89
CA ASP A 13 16.00 -9.96 -2.02
C ASP A 13 15.12 -9.96 -3.27
N ASP A 14 15.51 -9.22 -4.31
CA ASP A 14 14.84 -9.19 -5.61
C ASP A 14 15.86 -9.56 -6.68
N GLY A 15 15.66 -10.72 -7.31
CA GLY A 15 16.59 -11.26 -8.30
C GLY A 15 18.01 -11.51 -7.79
N GLY A 16 18.20 -11.83 -6.51
CA GLY A 16 19.51 -12.08 -5.90
C GLY A 16 20.26 -10.82 -5.46
N ALA A 17 19.60 -9.66 -5.48
CA ALA A 17 20.16 -8.40 -5.01
C ALA A 17 19.29 -7.82 -3.87
N PRO A 18 19.91 -7.21 -2.84
CA PRO A 18 19.15 -6.54 -1.78
C PRO A 18 18.47 -5.28 -2.33
N HIS A 19 17.16 -5.24 -2.20
CA HIS A 19 16.31 -4.11 -2.59
C HIS A 19 15.66 -3.47 -1.37
N ALA A 20 15.62 -2.14 -1.34
CA ALA A 20 15.04 -1.39 -0.23
C ALA A 20 13.62 -0.92 -0.58
N VAL A 21 12.63 -1.37 0.21
CA VAL A 21 11.25 -0.87 0.14
C VAL A 21 11.00 0.08 1.30
N ARG A 22 10.48 1.26 1.01
CA ARG A 22 10.19 2.28 2.01
C ARG A 22 8.74 2.20 2.44
N ALA A 23 8.47 2.54 3.70
CA ALA A 23 7.10 2.59 4.19
C ALA A 23 6.88 3.78 5.13
N ARG A 24 5.64 4.27 5.17
CA ARG A 24 5.18 5.31 6.08
C ARG A 24 3.74 5.04 6.49
N PHE A 25 3.30 5.65 7.58
CA PHE A 25 1.87 5.66 7.91
C PHE A 25 1.12 6.50 6.87
N ALA A 26 0.14 5.90 6.18
CA ALA A 26 -0.59 6.53 5.09
C ALA A 26 -1.25 7.85 5.54
N VAL A 27 -1.82 7.87 6.75
CA VAL A 27 -2.43 9.06 7.36
C VAL A 27 -1.45 10.23 7.57
N ARG A 28 -0.14 9.95 7.65
CA ARG A 28 0.92 10.96 7.83
C ARG A 28 1.53 11.41 6.50
N GLY A 29 1.15 10.75 5.40
CA GLY A 29 1.53 11.12 4.05
C GLY A 29 0.44 11.93 3.35
N PRO A 30 0.65 12.25 2.06
CA PRO A 30 -0.33 12.92 1.22
C PRO A 30 -1.68 12.18 1.11
N LEU A 31 -1.67 10.84 1.23
CA LEU A 31 -2.89 10.03 1.19
C LEU A 31 -3.87 10.34 2.34
N GLY A 32 -3.37 10.81 3.49
CA GLY A 32 -4.22 11.12 4.65
C GLY A 32 -5.28 12.20 4.38
N ASN A 33 -5.11 13.01 3.34
CA ASN A 33 -6.07 14.04 2.92
C ASN A 33 -6.93 13.63 1.72
N ALA A 34 -6.63 12.50 1.08
CA ALA A 34 -7.26 12.06 -0.17
C ALA A 34 -8.04 10.75 -0.01
N TYR A 35 -7.76 9.99 1.06
CA TYR A 35 -8.30 8.66 1.32
C TYR A 35 -8.51 8.46 2.83
N PRO A 36 -9.58 7.77 3.28
CA PRO A 36 -9.82 7.46 4.70
C PRO A 36 -8.81 6.43 5.25
N ALA A 37 -7.55 6.85 5.40
CA ALA A 37 -6.48 6.04 5.94
C ALA A 37 -6.64 5.82 7.46
N GLY A 38 -6.49 4.56 7.90
CA GLY A 38 -6.37 4.23 9.31
C GLY A 38 -5.04 4.72 9.90
N ILE A 39 -5.02 4.95 11.22
CA ILE A 39 -3.83 5.46 11.93
C ILE A 39 -2.61 4.53 11.86
N ALA A 40 -2.84 3.26 11.58
CA ALA A 40 -1.83 2.21 11.48
C ALA A 40 -1.69 1.65 10.06
N ASP A 41 -2.43 2.19 9.09
CA ASP A 41 -2.31 1.79 7.68
C ASP A 41 -0.95 2.25 7.15
N LEU A 42 -0.27 1.38 6.43
CA LEU A 42 1.06 1.64 5.89
C LEU A 42 0.98 1.84 4.38
N GLU A 43 1.52 2.94 3.90
CA GLU A 43 1.77 3.19 2.49
C GLU A 43 3.17 2.69 2.13
N LEU A 44 3.31 2.02 0.99
CA LEU A 44 4.60 1.55 0.47
C LEU A 44 5.09 2.41 -0.70
N ASP A 45 6.41 2.53 -0.79
CA ASP A 45 7.13 2.99 -1.96
C ASP A 45 8.13 1.89 -2.34
N ILE A 46 7.82 1.25 -3.47
CA ILE A 46 8.46 0.03 -3.97
C ILE A 46 9.41 0.31 -5.15
N ASP A 47 9.83 1.56 -5.34
CA ASP A 47 10.61 2.01 -6.52
C ASP A 47 11.65 0.97 -6.97
N GLY A 48 11.50 0.51 -8.22
CA GLY A 48 12.41 -0.45 -8.85
C GLY A 48 12.24 -1.92 -8.48
N LEU A 49 11.33 -2.29 -7.58
CA LEU A 49 11.01 -3.69 -7.25
C LEU A 49 10.32 -4.37 -8.44
N ARG A 50 10.74 -5.58 -8.83
CA ARG A 50 10.30 -6.24 -10.06
C ARG A 50 9.63 -7.59 -9.88
N ASP A 51 9.81 -8.23 -8.73
CA ASP A 51 9.20 -9.53 -8.43
C ASP A 51 7.96 -9.40 -7.52
N ALA A 52 6.80 -9.75 -8.05
CA ALA A 52 5.52 -9.69 -7.34
C ALA A 52 5.45 -10.71 -6.18
N GLN A 53 6.16 -11.84 -6.27
CA GLN A 53 6.25 -12.80 -5.16
C GLN A 53 7.08 -12.25 -4.00
N VAL A 54 8.11 -11.46 -4.30
CA VAL A 54 8.89 -10.74 -3.28
C VAL A 54 8.00 -9.70 -2.59
N LEU A 55 7.22 -8.93 -3.35
CA LEU A 55 6.26 -7.97 -2.78
C LEU A 55 5.20 -8.66 -1.92
N ARG A 56 4.66 -9.80 -2.37
CA ARG A 56 3.70 -10.61 -1.61
C ARG A 56 4.28 -11.07 -0.27
N GLY A 57 5.50 -11.63 -0.30
CA GLY A 57 6.21 -12.07 0.90
C GLY A 57 6.49 -10.92 1.87
N LEU A 58 6.85 -9.75 1.34
CA LEU A 58 7.03 -8.54 2.12
C LEU A 58 5.71 -8.09 2.77
N GLY A 59 4.61 -8.06 2.03
CA GLY A 59 3.30 -7.71 2.57
C GLY A 59 2.89 -8.59 3.75
N ALA A 60 3.03 -9.92 3.60
CA ALA A 60 2.78 -10.87 4.68
C ALA A 60 3.68 -10.64 5.91
N ARG A 61 4.97 -10.32 5.68
CA ARG A 61 5.91 -9.97 6.74
C ARG A 61 5.48 -8.68 7.47
N ILE A 62 5.12 -7.63 6.74
CA ILE A 62 4.71 -6.35 7.30
C ILE A 62 3.46 -6.53 8.19
N LEU A 63 2.44 -7.23 7.70
CA LEU A 63 1.21 -7.47 8.47
C LEU A 63 1.49 -8.27 9.75
N ARG A 64 2.39 -9.26 9.69
CA ARG A 64 2.80 -10.05 10.86
C ARG A 64 3.58 -9.22 11.89
N GLU A 65 4.45 -8.32 11.43
CA GLU A 65 5.25 -7.45 12.31
C GLU A 65 4.44 -6.27 12.87
N ASN A 66 3.32 -5.91 12.23
CA ASN A 66 2.46 -4.80 12.61
C ASN A 66 1.00 -5.25 12.78
N PRO A 67 0.63 -5.92 13.88
CA PRO A 67 -0.73 -6.46 14.09
C PRO A 67 -1.86 -5.42 14.07
N ALA A 68 -1.54 -4.14 14.28
CA ALA A 68 -2.50 -3.03 14.19
C ALA A 68 -2.72 -2.53 12.76
N CYS A 69 -1.83 -2.86 11.81
CA CYS A 69 -1.94 -2.48 10.41
C CYS A 69 -3.09 -3.28 9.77
N ARG A 70 -4.13 -2.56 9.34
CA ARG A 70 -5.29 -3.17 8.68
C ARG A 70 -5.13 -3.16 7.17
N ARG A 71 -4.42 -2.16 6.64
CA ARG A 71 -4.17 -2.02 5.20
C ARG A 71 -2.72 -1.65 4.94
N ILE A 72 -2.12 -2.39 4.02
CA ILE A 72 -0.95 -1.94 3.30
C ILE A 72 -1.45 -1.34 2.00
N VAL A 73 -1.19 -0.05 1.78
CA VAL A 73 -1.61 0.71 0.61
C VAL A 73 -0.42 0.83 -0.35
N LEU A 74 -0.64 0.46 -1.60
CA LEU A 74 0.30 0.66 -2.69
C LEU A 74 -0.32 1.65 -3.69
N PRO A 75 0.11 2.92 -3.67
CA PRO A 75 -0.28 3.89 -4.68
C PRO A 75 0.49 3.66 -5.98
N VAL A 76 -0.21 3.67 -7.11
CA VAL A 76 0.37 3.65 -8.46
C VAL A 76 -0.25 4.75 -9.32
N PRO A 77 0.41 5.23 -10.38
CA PRO A 77 -0.21 6.20 -11.30
C PRO A 77 -1.51 5.68 -11.91
N VAL A 78 -2.53 6.53 -12.03
CA VAL A 78 -3.78 6.15 -12.72
C VAL A 78 -3.48 5.74 -14.16
N GLY A 79 -4.07 4.62 -14.59
CA GLY A 79 -3.92 4.08 -15.94
C GLY A 79 -2.62 3.30 -16.20
N ASP A 80 -1.73 3.18 -15.22
CA ASP A 80 -0.56 2.31 -15.30
C ASP A 80 -0.97 0.85 -15.07
N LEU A 81 -1.45 0.21 -16.14
CA LEU A 81 -1.95 -1.17 -16.10
C LEU A 81 -0.88 -2.19 -15.73
N ASP A 82 0.39 -1.92 -16.05
CA ASP A 82 1.50 -2.80 -15.70
C ASP A 82 1.77 -2.76 -14.19
N ALA A 83 1.77 -1.56 -13.59
CA ALA A 83 1.91 -1.41 -12.14
C ALA A 83 0.70 -1.99 -11.37
N ILE A 84 -0.52 -1.82 -11.90
CA ILE A 84 -1.73 -2.42 -11.33
C ILE A 84 -1.64 -3.95 -11.39
N GLY A 85 -1.35 -4.53 -12.55
CA GLY A 85 -1.21 -5.97 -12.71
C GLY A 85 -0.12 -6.56 -11.81
N PHE A 86 1.03 -5.88 -11.68
CA PHE A 86 2.11 -6.27 -10.77
C PHE A 86 1.65 -6.31 -9.30
N ALA A 87 0.90 -5.31 -8.86
CA ALA A 87 0.35 -5.25 -7.51
C ALA A 87 -0.71 -6.34 -7.27
N GLU A 88 -1.58 -6.60 -8.25
CA GLU A 88 -2.58 -7.68 -8.20
C GLU A 88 -1.92 -9.07 -8.14
N ASP A 89 -0.87 -9.29 -8.92
CA ASP A 89 -0.05 -10.51 -8.85
C ASP A 89 0.61 -10.68 -7.47
N ALA A 90 0.89 -9.58 -6.76
CA ALA A 90 1.37 -9.61 -5.38
C ALA A 90 0.25 -9.83 -4.33
N GLY A 91 -1.02 -9.81 -4.75
CA GLY A 91 -2.20 -10.03 -3.91
C GLY A 91 -2.87 -8.75 -3.41
N PHE A 92 -2.51 -7.59 -3.95
CA PHE A 92 -3.22 -6.35 -3.67
C PHE A 92 -4.50 -6.28 -4.49
N ARG A 93 -5.53 -5.62 -3.94
CA ARG A 93 -6.81 -5.37 -4.63
C ARG A 93 -6.95 -3.89 -4.91
N TYR A 94 -7.34 -3.53 -6.13
CA TYR A 94 -7.75 -2.16 -6.45
C TYR A 94 -8.93 -1.70 -5.58
N VAL A 95 -8.87 -0.45 -5.09
CA VAL A 95 -9.94 0.14 -4.27
C VAL A 95 -10.53 1.38 -4.91
N VAL A 96 -9.71 2.37 -5.25
CA VAL A 96 -10.18 3.70 -5.64
C VAL A 96 -9.07 4.51 -6.32
N ASP A 97 -9.46 5.39 -7.23
CA ASP A 97 -8.59 6.46 -7.74
C ASP A 97 -8.76 7.72 -6.89
N VAL A 98 -7.65 8.37 -6.55
CA VAL A 98 -7.64 9.58 -5.71
C VAL A 98 -6.77 10.67 -6.31
N ASP A 99 -7.20 11.91 -6.09
CA ASP A 99 -6.40 13.09 -6.36
C ASP A 99 -5.58 13.45 -5.13
N VAL A 100 -4.26 13.40 -5.25
CA VAL A 100 -3.34 13.73 -4.18
C VAL A 100 -2.71 15.10 -4.42
N PRO A 101 -2.92 16.08 -3.52
CA PRO A 101 -2.24 17.36 -3.60
C PRO A 101 -0.73 17.20 -3.39
N GLY A 102 0.05 17.61 -4.37
CA GLY A 102 1.50 17.69 -4.33
C GLY A 102 2.04 19.08 -3.98
N GLU A 103 3.36 19.24 -4.08
CA GLU A 103 3.99 20.54 -3.87
C GLU A 103 3.53 21.56 -4.91
N ARG A 104 3.45 22.84 -4.50
CA ARG A 104 3.10 23.97 -5.37
C ARG A 104 1.73 23.83 -6.06
N GLY A 105 0.81 23.06 -5.47
CA GLY A 105 -0.56 22.91 -5.97
C GLY A 105 -0.70 21.96 -7.16
N ALA A 106 0.33 21.19 -7.49
CA ALA A 106 0.19 20.09 -8.43
C ALA A 106 -0.78 19.04 -7.87
N ILE A 107 -1.50 18.34 -8.75
CA ILE A 107 -2.33 17.19 -8.38
C ILE A 107 -1.69 15.96 -9.02
N THR A 108 -1.59 14.88 -8.24
CA THR A 108 -1.17 13.58 -8.74
C THR A 108 -2.34 12.61 -8.60
N GLU A 109 -2.81 12.08 -9.72
CA GLU A 109 -3.86 11.08 -9.75
C GLU A 109 -3.22 9.70 -9.48
N LEU A 110 -3.71 9.02 -8.45
CA LEU A 110 -3.19 7.71 -8.03
C LEU A 110 -4.31 6.69 -7.92
N SER A 111 -4.09 5.50 -8.46
CA SER A 111 -4.87 4.31 -8.16
C SER A 111 -4.34 3.68 -6.87
N LEU A 112 -5.21 3.49 -5.88
CA LEU A 112 -4.85 2.85 -4.61
C LEU A 112 -5.19 1.37 -4.65
N LEU A 113 -4.17 0.54 -4.47
CA LEU A 113 -4.31 -0.90 -4.25
C LEU A 113 -4.02 -1.22 -2.79
N VAL A 114 -4.76 -2.17 -2.21
CA VAL A 114 -4.62 -2.54 -0.81
C VAL A 114 -4.37 -4.02 -0.63
N LEU A 115 -3.47 -4.35 0.28
CA LEU A 115 -3.31 -5.68 0.85
C LEU A 115 -3.82 -5.65 2.29
N GLU A 116 -4.78 -6.50 2.58
CA GLU A 116 -5.48 -6.61 3.86
C GLU A 116 -5.18 -7.98 4.49
N PRO A 117 -5.04 -8.10 5.82
CA PRO A 117 -4.96 -9.41 6.47
C PRO A 117 -6.31 -10.13 6.29
N GLY A 118 -6.30 -11.46 6.25
CA GLY A 118 -7.48 -12.27 5.92
C GLY A 118 -8.75 -11.89 6.72
N TRP A 119 -8.62 -11.64 8.02
CA TRP A 119 -9.75 -11.24 8.88
C TRP A 119 -10.38 -9.87 8.53
N VAL A 120 -9.67 -8.99 7.82
CA VAL A 120 -10.24 -7.73 7.29
C VAL A 120 -10.90 -8.00 5.94
N ALA A 121 -10.26 -8.79 5.07
CA ALA A 121 -10.79 -9.12 3.75
C ALA A 121 -12.07 -9.98 3.83
N ASP A 122 -12.17 -10.83 4.85
CA ASP A 122 -13.30 -11.73 5.09
C ASP A 122 -14.45 -11.07 5.87
N ALA A 123 -14.30 -9.80 6.29
CA ALA A 123 -15.35 -9.08 7.00
C ALA A 123 -16.52 -8.77 6.05
N PRO A 124 -17.78 -8.97 6.45
CA PRO A 124 -18.93 -8.69 5.59
C PRO A 124 -18.93 -7.22 5.17
N THR A 125 -18.91 -6.98 3.87
CA THR A 125 -18.94 -5.63 3.28
C THR A 125 -20.35 -5.24 2.82
N ALA A 126 -21.29 -6.18 2.78
CA ALA A 126 -22.69 -5.93 2.45
C ALA A 126 -23.47 -5.47 3.68
N VAL A 127 -24.25 -4.40 3.52
CA VAL A 127 -25.14 -3.85 4.57
C VAL A 127 -26.19 -4.89 5.00
N ASP A 128 -26.56 -5.81 4.10
CA ASP A 128 -27.53 -6.88 4.36
C ASP A 128 -26.99 -7.99 5.31
N ASP A 129 -25.68 -8.03 5.56
CA ASP A 129 -25.05 -9.02 6.45
C ASP A 129 -24.84 -8.49 7.88
N LEU A 130 -25.27 -7.26 8.17
CA LEU A 130 -25.22 -6.69 9.52
C LEU A 130 -26.46 -7.15 10.30
N PRO A 131 -26.29 -7.73 11.50
CA PRO A 131 -27.44 -8.04 12.35
C PRO A 131 -28.16 -6.75 12.73
N LEU A 132 -29.47 -6.70 12.47
CA LEU A 132 -30.38 -5.62 12.86
C LEU A 132 -30.51 -5.50 14.39
#